data_AF-A0A7C3PUV1-F1
#
_entry.id   AF-A0A7C3PUV1-F1
#
_cell.length_a   1.000
_cell.length_b   1.000
_cell.length_c   1.000
_cell.angle_alpha   90.00
_cell.angle_beta   90.00
_cell.angle_gamma   90.00
#
_symmetry.space_group_name_H-M   'P 1'
#
loop_
_entity.id
_entity.type
_entity.pdbx_description
1 polymer ?
#
loop_
_entity_poly.entity_id
_entity_poly.type
_entity_poly.pdbx_seq_one_letter_code
_entity_poly.pdbx_strand_id
1 'polypeptide(L)' 'AALSYEEVSGFVAHLAPMTDEQRSTLVGLETGREFTIHLGALLLERCLHAFRAESLRVSVRGWRHAIIEDDAYWSDSDA' A
#
# COMPACT_ATOMS: atom_id res chain seq x y z
N ALA A 1 -3.44 -7.47 11.29
CA ALA A 1 -4.74 -7.71 10.62
C ALA A 1 -4.47 -8.26 9.22
N ALA A 2 -5.36 -9.12 8.71
CA ALA A 2 -5.32 -9.57 7.31
C ALA A 2 -6.44 -8.86 6.54
N LEU A 3 -6.21 -8.57 5.26
CA LEU A 3 -7.19 -8.01 4.34
C LEU A 3 -7.56 -9.10 3.33
N SER A 4 -8.84 -9.39 3.21
CA SER A 4 -9.41 -10.31 2.21
C SER A 4 -9.44 -9.68 0.82
N TYR A 5 -9.57 -10.52 -0.21
CA TYR A 5 -9.81 -10.06 -1.57
C TYR A 5 -11.05 -9.16 -1.66
N GLU A 6 -12.14 -9.54 -1.00
CA GLU A 6 -13.40 -8.80 -0.99
C GLU A 6 -13.26 -7.41 -0.37
N GLU A 7 -12.51 -7.28 0.74
CA GLU A 7 -12.23 -5.99 1.35
C GLU A 7 -11.41 -5.08 0.41
N VAL A 8 -10.39 -5.64 -0.25
CA VAL A 8 -9.57 -4.89 -1.21
C VAL A 8 -10.39 -4.46 -2.43
N SER A 9 -11.22 -5.35 -2.99
CA SER A 9 -12.17 -4.99 -4.07
C SER A 9 -13.18 -3.93 -3.62
N GLY A 10 -13.62 -3.97 -2.37
CA GLY A 10 -14.45 -2.93 -1.76
C GLY A 10 -13.76 -1.55 -1.77
N PHE A 11 -12.45 -1.50 -1.50
CA PHE A 11 -11.69 -0.25 -1.60
C PHE A 11 -11.62 0.25 -3.04
N VAL A 12 -11.43 -0.62 -4.04
CA VAL A 12 -11.45 -0.21 -5.45
C VAL A 12 -12.80 0.39 -5.81
N ALA A 13 -13.89 -0.30 -5.49
CA ALA A 13 -15.25 0.17 -5.76
C ALA A 13 -15.58 1.50 -5.07
N HIS A 14 -15.06 1.72 -3.85
CA HIS A 14 -15.28 2.94 -3.11
C HIS A 14 -14.43 4.12 -3.61
N LEU A 15 -13.13 3.90 -3.88
CA LEU A 15 -12.16 4.95 -4.16
C LEU A 15 -12.11 5.38 -5.63
N ALA A 16 -12.36 4.46 -6.56
CA ALA A 16 -12.30 4.73 -8.00
C ALA A 16 -13.26 5.83 -8.48
N PRO A 17 -14.53 5.91 -8.05
CA PRO A 17 -15.45 6.95 -8.51
C PRO A 17 -15.22 8.32 -7.84
N MET A 18 -14.40 8.40 -6.80
CA MET A 18 -14.17 9.65 -6.08
C MET A 18 -13.31 10.61 -6.91
N THR A 19 -13.45 11.92 -6.68
CA THR A 19 -12.47 12.92 -7.12
C THR A 19 -11.28 12.99 -6.15
N ASP A 20 -10.22 13.68 -6.53
CA ASP A 20 -9.08 13.92 -5.63
C ASP A 20 -9.50 14.71 -4.39
N GLU A 21 -10.38 15.71 -4.55
CA GLU A 21 -10.93 16.48 -3.43
C GLU A 21 -11.75 15.61 -2.49
N GLN A 22 -12.53 14.66 -3.02
CA GLN A 22 -13.25 13.73 -2.16
C GLN A 22 -12.30 12.80 -1.42
N ARG A 23 -11.28 12.26 -2.09
CA ARG A 23 -10.28 11.38 -1.47
C ARG A 23 -9.46 12.10 -0.39
N SER A 24 -9.16 13.39 -0.57
CA SER A 24 -8.41 14.15 0.44
C SER A 24 -9.16 14.34 1.76
N THR A 25 -10.48 14.12 1.78
CA THR A 25 -11.29 14.14 3.02
C THR A 25 -11.28 12.83 3.81
N LEU A 26 -10.64 11.77 3.29
CA LEU A 26 -10.57 10.48 3.97
C LEU A 26 -9.74 10.57 5.25
N VAL A 27 -10.33 10.11 6.36
CA VAL A 27 -9.68 10.12 7.68
C VAL A 27 -8.45 9.22 7.66
N GLY A 28 -7.30 9.78 8.07
CA GLY A 28 -6.04 9.05 8.17
C GLY A 28 -5.28 8.88 6.85
N LEU A 29 -5.77 9.46 5.75
CA LEU A 29 -5.02 9.54 4.50
C LEU A 29 -3.95 10.63 4.60
N GLU A 30 -2.69 10.27 4.31
CA GLU A 30 -1.59 11.23 4.20
C GLU A 30 -1.83 12.19 3.03
N THR A 31 -1.62 13.50 3.24
CA THR A 31 -1.75 14.52 2.18
C THR A 31 -0.87 14.19 0.97
N GLY A 32 -1.44 14.29 -0.23
CA GLY A 32 -0.80 13.91 -1.49
C GLY A 32 -1.07 12.46 -1.90
N ARG A 33 -1.68 11.63 -1.04
CA ARG A 33 -2.08 10.26 -1.41
C ARG A 33 -3.41 10.19 -2.14
N GLU A 34 -4.23 11.23 -2.09
CA GLU A 34 -5.49 11.35 -2.83
C GLU A 34 -5.33 11.02 -4.32
N PHE A 35 -4.21 11.43 -4.92
CA PHE A 35 -3.90 11.20 -6.33
C PHE A 35 -3.59 9.75 -6.69
N THR A 36 -3.22 8.91 -5.70
CA THR A 36 -2.65 7.58 -5.97
C THR A 36 -3.31 6.42 -5.21
N ILE A 37 -4.06 6.69 -4.14
CA ILE A 37 -4.61 5.64 -3.27
C ILE A 37 -5.54 4.66 -4.01
N HIS A 38 -6.36 5.17 -4.93
CA HIS A 38 -7.26 4.35 -5.75
C HIS A 38 -6.49 3.44 -6.73
N LEU A 39 -5.37 3.93 -7.29
CA LEU A 39 -4.47 3.13 -8.12
C LEU A 39 -3.79 2.03 -7.30
N GLY A 40 -3.37 2.35 -6.07
CA GLY A 40 -2.80 1.39 -5.14
C GLY A 40 -3.78 0.26 -4.79
N ALA A 41 -5.04 0.59 -4.50
CA ALA A 41 -6.08 -0.39 -4.25
C ALA A 41 -6.30 -1.32 -5.47
N LEU A 42 -6.35 -0.75 -6.68
CA LEU A 42 -6.50 -1.53 -7.91
C LEU A 42 -5.32 -2.47 -8.13
N LEU A 43 -4.09 -1.99 -7.99
CA LEU A 43 -2.90 -2.82 -8.13
C LEU A 43 -2.92 -4.00 -7.15
N LEU A 44 -3.31 -3.75 -5.90
CA LEU A 44 -3.39 -4.77 -4.87
C LEU A 44 -4.43 -5.85 -5.21
N GLU A 45 -5.62 -5.46 -5.67
CA GLU A 45 -6.66 -6.38 -6.15
C GLU A 45 -6.12 -7.26 -7.29
N ARG A 46 -5.45 -6.65 -8.28
CA ARG A 46 -4.90 -7.39 -9.43
C ARG A 46 -3.79 -8.36 -9.00
N CYS A 47 -2.97 -8.00 -8.03
CA CYS A 47 -1.98 -8.89 -7.46
C CYS A 47 -2.63 -10.10 -6.77
N LEU A 48 -3.61 -9.88 -5.88
CA LEU A 48 -4.31 -10.98 -5.21
C LEU A 48 -4.97 -11.93 -6.23
N HIS A 49 -5.63 -11.38 -7.25
CA HIS A 49 -6.22 -12.15 -8.33
C HIS A 49 -5.15 -12.97 -9.09
N ALA A 50 -4.05 -12.35 -9.49
CA ALA A 50 -2.97 -13.01 -10.22
C ALA A 50 -2.33 -14.16 -9.42
N PHE A 51 -2.16 -13.99 -8.11
CA PHE A 51 -1.62 -15.01 -7.21
C PHE A 51 -2.64 -16.04 -6.73
N ARG A 52 -3.93 -15.87 -7.04
CA ARG A 52 -5.04 -16.66 -6.48
C ARG A 52 -5.01 -16.67 -4.95
N ALA A 53 -4.68 -15.52 -4.36
CA ALA A 53 -4.60 -15.35 -2.92
C ALA A 53 -5.93 -14.81 -2.38
N GLU A 54 -6.46 -15.45 -1.33
CA GLU A 54 -7.71 -15.06 -0.67
C GLU A 54 -7.53 -13.87 0.27
N SER A 55 -6.31 -13.67 0.78
CA SER A 55 -6.00 -12.57 1.69
C SER A 55 -4.52 -12.19 1.67
N LEU A 56 -4.20 -11.03 2.22
CA LEU A 56 -2.85 -10.55 2.46
C LEU A 56 -2.70 -9.96 3.86
N ARG A 57 -1.46 -9.80 4.31
CA ARG A 57 -1.12 -9.08 5.54
C ARG A 57 -0.27 -7.87 5.19
N VAL A 58 -0.57 -6.74 5.83
CA VAL A 58 0.21 -5.51 5.67
C VAL A 58 1.33 -5.48 6.71
N SER A 59 2.57 -5.33 6.23
CA SER A 59 3.75 -5.11 7.07
C SER A 59 4.00 -3.60 7.21
N VAL A 60 4.33 -3.16 8.42
CA VAL A 60 4.85 -1.80 8.66
C VAL A 60 6.34 -1.69 8.34
N ARG A 61 7.02 -2.83 8.18
CA ARG A 61 8.43 -2.90 7.78
C ARG A 61 8.53 -2.99 6.27
N GLY A 62 9.23 -2.02 5.69
CA GLY A 62 9.63 -1.98 4.29
C GLY A 62 11.14 -1.73 4.16
N TRP A 63 11.58 -1.33 2.98
CA TRP A 63 13.01 -1.14 2.64
C TRP A 63 13.83 -0.36 3.66
N ARG A 64 13.29 0.72 4.24
CA ARG A 64 14.02 1.50 5.25
C ARG A 64 14.38 0.67 6.48
N HIS A 65 13.53 -0.27 6.88
CA HIS A 65 13.83 -1.17 7.99
C HIS A 65 14.90 -2.18 7.60
N ALA A 66 14.82 -2.73 6.38
CA ALA A 66 15.84 -3.63 5.85
C ALA A 66 17.22 -2.96 5.79
N ILE A 67 17.29 -1.71 5.35
CA ILE A 67 18.54 -0.93 5.30
C ILE A 67 19.13 -0.68 6.70
N ILE A 68 18.28 -0.37 7.69
CA ILE A 68 18.75 -0.16 9.07
C ILE A 68 19.27 -1.48 9.68
N GLU A 69 18.65 -2.61 9.33
CA GLU A 69 19.04 -3.94 9.80
C GLU A 69 20.25 -4.52 9.04
N ASP A 70 20.64 -3.94 7.91
CA ASP A 70 21.75 -4.40 7.06
C ASP A 70 23.05 -3.65 7.39
N ASP A 71 23.91 -4.30 8.19
CA ASP A 71 25.23 -3.79 8.55
C ASP A 71 26.13 -3.51 7.32
N ALA A 72 25.90 -4.21 6.20
CA ALA A 72 26.68 -4.03 4.97
C ALA A 72 26.36 -2.71 4.25
N TYR A 73 25.17 -2.16 4.44
CA TYR A 73 24.82 -0.84 3.88
C TYR A 73 25.64 0.28 4.52
N TRP A 74 25.97 0.15 5.81
CA TRP A 74 26.74 1.15 6.55
C TRP A 74 28.24 1.00 6.36
N SER A 75 28.75 -0.21 6.10
CA SER A 75 30.20 -0.48 5.97
C SER A 75 30.89 0.20 4.77
N ASP A 76 30.13 0.62 3.76
CA ASP A 76 30.65 1.37 2.59
C ASP A 76 30.61 2.90 2.78
N SER A 77 30.12 3.39 3.93
CA SER A 77 30.02 4.84 4.22
C SER A 77 31.31 5.45 4.77
N ASP A 78 32.27 4.60 5.19
CA ASP A 78 33.49 4.99 5.91
C ASP A 78 34.78 4.77 5.08
N ALA A 79 34.68 4.59 3.75
CA ALA A 79 35.81 4.42 2.82
C ALA A 79 36.06 5.64 1.93
#